data_AF-A0A160DU91-F1
#
_entry.id   AF-A0A160DU91-F1
#
_cell.length_a   1.000
_cell.length_b   1.000
_cell.length_c   1.000
_cell.angle_alpha   90.00
_cell.angle_beta   90.00
_cell.angle_gamma   90.00
#
_symmetry.space_group_name_H-M   'P 1'
#
loop_
_entity.id
_entity.type
_entity.pdbx_description
1 polymer ?
#
loop_
_entity_poly.entity_id
_entity_poly.type
_entity_poly.pdbx_seq_one_letter_code
_entity_poly.pdbx_strand_id
1 'polypeptide(L)'
;MLDMSPEAPFMPTVQTGSDAHRPTMSTPAPDVDVPAEAGWRTLRRGRCFVYVLPCRESDVLKVGFSRDPLVRLQSLHARYFEVFDLDRALLAETDYVRDARRIELRLKQALSGEATPPPLVVREAAGGRTEWFRGAWPRAAALLEGICDEDGHLLHPQLSAWLRVRWFRDATLYEWSQQALQQLELATFNGAPDLARKLQRVLKNTLDACHAVGLRLEGKVPGAVVHWYRGGAGEVG
;
A
#
# COMPACT_ATOMS: atom_id res chain seq x y z
N MET A 1 6.35 -60.08 -18.44
CA MET A 1 7.12 -59.69 -19.64
C MET A 1 7.55 -58.24 -19.41
N LEU A 2 8.82 -58.03 -19.03
CA LEU A 2 9.64 -56.80 -19.03
C LEU A 2 8.94 -55.50 -18.53
N ASP A 3 9.18 -55.01 -17.31
CA ASP A 3 10.38 -54.28 -16.85
C ASP A 3 10.99 -53.34 -17.91
N MET A 4 10.98 -52.04 -17.61
CA MET A 4 12.01 -51.05 -17.90
C MET A 4 11.66 -49.76 -17.13
N SER A 5 12.18 -49.61 -15.91
CA SER A 5 12.52 -48.29 -15.37
C SER A 5 13.70 -47.69 -16.14
N PRO A 6 13.96 -46.38 -16.01
CA PRO A 6 15.10 -45.97 -15.15
C PRO A 6 14.71 -44.77 -14.27
N GLU A 7 14.74 -44.90 -12.95
CA GLU A 7 15.88 -44.62 -12.05
C GLU A 7 16.56 -43.25 -12.28
N ALA A 8 16.30 -42.32 -11.35
CA ALA A 8 17.19 -41.20 -11.05
C ALA A 8 17.85 -41.49 -9.68
N PRO A 9 19.19 -41.40 -9.56
CA PRO A 9 19.89 -41.87 -8.37
C PRO A 9 19.86 -40.86 -7.24
N PHE A 10 19.55 -41.39 -6.07
CA PHE A 10 19.76 -40.83 -4.75
C PHE A 10 21.12 -41.33 -4.25
N MET A 11 21.99 -40.47 -3.69
CA MET A 11 23.10 -40.86 -2.80
C MET A 11 23.73 -39.61 -2.13
N PRO A 12 24.51 -39.78 -1.03
CA PRO A 12 24.32 -39.01 0.21
C PRO A 12 25.56 -38.23 0.67
N THR A 13 25.42 -37.54 1.81
CA THR A 13 26.46 -36.84 2.60
C THR A 13 27.43 -37.80 3.29
N VAL A 14 28.73 -37.44 3.42
CA VAL A 14 29.53 -37.37 4.68
C VAL A 14 31.05 -37.13 4.43
N GLN A 15 31.64 -36.47 5.44
CA GLN A 15 32.95 -35.83 5.67
C GLN A 15 34.22 -36.70 5.60
N THR A 16 35.38 -36.03 5.52
CA THR A 16 36.61 -36.13 6.37
C THR A 16 37.76 -35.40 5.65
N GLY A 17 38.76 -34.75 6.25
CA GLY A 17 39.19 -34.53 7.63
C GLY A 17 40.45 -33.63 7.66
N SER A 18 40.84 -33.23 8.88
CA SER A 18 42.21 -32.91 9.38
C SER A 18 43.12 -31.93 8.61
N ASP A 19 43.58 -30.84 9.23
CA ASP A 19 44.78 -30.89 10.10
C ASP A 19 45.12 -29.52 10.73
N ALA A 20 45.75 -29.61 11.89
CA ALA A 20 46.15 -28.52 12.76
C ALA A 20 47.38 -27.76 12.22
N HIS A 21 47.35 -26.42 12.31
CA HIS A 21 48.57 -25.66 12.60
C HIS A 21 48.24 -24.37 13.36
N ARG A 22 48.78 -24.26 14.56
CA ARG A 22 48.87 -23.03 15.36
C ARG A 22 50.35 -22.63 15.36
N PRO A 23 50.68 -21.35 15.12
CA PRO A 23 51.57 -20.70 16.07
C PRO A 23 51.17 -19.24 16.42
N THR A 24 51.18 -19.00 17.74
CA THR A 24 51.70 -17.86 18.52
C THR A 24 51.57 -16.39 18.04
N MET A 25 50.77 -15.66 18.83
CA MET A 25 50.88 -14.27 19.34
C MET A 25 51.81 -13.22 18.69
N SER A 26 51.21 -12.11 18.28
CA SER A 26 51.68 -10.75 18.59
C SER A 26 50.51 -9.75 18.64
N THR A 27 50.66 -8.76 19.52
CA THR A 27 49.71 -7.81 20.13
C THR A 27 49.18 -6.69 19.17
N PRO A 28 48.29 -5.75 19.57
CA PRO A 28 46.99 -5.52 18.93
C PRO A 28 46.90 -4.22 18.11
N ALA A 29 45.95 -4.18 17.18
CA ALA A 29 45.47 -2.93 16.55
C ALA A 29 44.10 -2.55 17.17
N PRO A 30 43.78 -1.25 17.31
CA PRO A 30 42.86 -0.77 18.33
C PRO A 30 41.39 -1.14 18.07
N ASP A 31 40.68 -1.32 19.19
CA ASP A 31 39.23 -1.38 19.32
C ASP A 31 38.55 -0.41 18.36
N VAL A 32 37.89 -0.96 17.35
CA VAL A 32 36.71 -0.32 16.79
C VAL A 32 35.54 -0.97 17.51
N ASP A 33 35.12 -0.29 18.57
CA ASP A 33 33.84 -0.51 19.24
C ASP A 33 32.76 -0.40 18.14
N VAL A 34 32.34 -1.53 17.60
CA VAL A 34 31.13 -1.62 16.79
C VAL A 34 30.03 -1.99 17.78
N PRO A 35 29.15 -1.06 18.19
CA PRO A 35 28.11 -1.42 19.13
C PRO A 35 27.16 -2.36 18.41
N ALA A 36 27.15 -3.62 18.83
CA ALA A 36 26.15 -4.64 18.52
C ALA A 36 24.80 -4.31 19.17
N GLU A 37 24.34 -3.07 19.01
CA GLU A 37 23.11 -2.48 19.56
C GLU A 37 22.14 -2.01 18.43
N ALA A 38 22.44 -2.35 17.17
CA ALA A 38 21.62 -1.96 16.00
C ALA A 38 20.54 -3.00 15.61
N GLY A 39 20.34 -4.05 16.43
CA GLY A 39 19.44 -5.16 16.09
C GLY A 39 18.01 -5.03 16.61
N TRP A 40 17.76 -4.23 17.66
CA TRP A 40 16.47 -4.20 18.36
C TRP A 40 15.77 -2.83 18.38
N ARG A 41 16.50 -1.74 18.10
CA ARG A 41 15.94 -0.38 18.06
C ARG A 41 15.28 -0.01 16.72
N THR A 42 15.54 -0.78 15.68
CA THR A 42 15.02 -0.61 14.30
C THR A 42 13.66 -1.28 14.06
N LEU A 43 13.15 -2.09 14.99
CA LEU A 43 11.86 -2.77 14.85
C LEU A 43 10.65 -2.02 15.45
N ARG A 44 10.88 -0.89 16.13
CA ARG A 44 9.80 -0.07 16.71
C ARG A 44 9.51 1.24 15.97
N ARG A 45 10.48 1.81 15.24
CA ARG A 45 10.26 2.96 14.36
C ARG A 45 9.67 2.50 13.03
N GLY A 46 8.65 3.19 12.56
CA GLY A 46 8.05 2.89 11.28
C GLY A 46 6.84 3.78 11.12
N ARG A 47 6.99 4.79 10.25
CA ARG A 47 5.94 5.73 9.92
C ARG A 47 4.66 4.96 9.60
N CYS A 48 3.59 5.35 10.26
CA CYS A 48 2.31 4.68 10.15
C CYS A 48 1.20 5.72 10.18
N PHE A 49 0.10 5.41 9.52
CA PHE A 49 -0.98 6.36 9.31
C PHE A 49 -2.30 5.79 9.79
N VAL A 50 -3.06 6.58 10.54
CA VAL A 50 -4.46 6.31 10.84
C VAL A 50 -5.32 7.08 9.87
N TYR A 51 -6.33 6.44 9.30
CA TYR A 51 -7.25 7.07 8.36
C TYR A 51 -8.68 7.06 8.89
N VAL A 52 -9.41 8.12 8.56
CA VAL A 52 -10.87 8.18 8.63
C VAL A 52 -11.36 8.42 7.21
N LEU A 53 -11.99 7.41 6.61
CA LEU A 53 -12.39 7.37 5.19
C LEU A 53 -13.92 7.39 5.08
N PRO A 54 -14.55 8.57 4.96
CA PRO A 54 -15.97 8.66 4.65
C PRO A 54 -16.24 8.15 3.24
N CYS A 55 -17.36 7.43 3.07
CA CYS A 55 -17.89 7.10 1.75
C CYS A 55 -18.52 8.34 1.12
N ARG A 56 -18.47 8.44 -0.21
CA ARG A 56 -18.93 9.61 -0.96
C ARG A 56 -20.45 9.72 -1.03
N GLU A 57 -21.13 8.59 -1.23
CA GLU A 57 -22.58 8.53 -1.48
C GLU A 57 -23.39 8.00 -0.28
N SER A 58 -22.76 7.84 0.87
CA SER A 58 -23.44 7.39 2.09
C SER A 58 -22.85 8.06 3.33
N ASP A 59 -23.57 7.96 4.44
CA ASP A 59 -23.13 8.42 5.76
C ASP A 59 -22.20 7.43 6.47
N VAL A 60 -21.72 6.41 5.76
CA VAL A 60 -20.81 5.39 6.30
C VAL A 60 -19.36 5.85 6.16
N LEU A 61 -18.54 5.56 7.16
CA LEU A 61 -17.09 5.78 7.11
C LEU A 61 -16.32 4.54 7.58
N LYS A 62 -15.08 4.43 7.14
CA LYS A 62 -14.11 3.44 7.61
C LYS A 62 -13.05 4.09 8.49
N VAL A 63 -12.72 3.46 9.61
CA VAL A 63 -11.51 3.75 10.38
C VAL A 63 -10.50 2.61 10.22
N GLY A 64 -9.22 2.93 10.26
CA GLY A 64 -8.17 1.92 10.34
C GLY A 64 -6.78 2.57 10.29
N PHE A 65 -5.75 1.74 10.25
CA PHE A 65 -4.38 2.21 10.04
C PHE A 65 -3.63 1.39 8.98
N SER A 66 -2.57 1.98 8.43
CA SER A 66 -1.66 1.33 7.48
C SER A 66 -0.28 1.97 7.52
N ARG A 67 0.76 1.24 7.09
CA ARG A 67 2.06 1.83 6.77
C ARG A 67 2.07 2.51 5.39
N ASP A 68 1.24 2.01 4.48
CA ASP A 68 1.04 2.56 3.15
C ASP A 68 -0.47 2.80 2.93
N PRO A 69 -0.94 4.05 3.08
CA PRO A 69 -2.34 4.41 2.86
C PRO A 69 -2.81 4.13 1.43
N LEU A 70 -1.97 4.35 0.42
CA LEU A 70 -2.33 4.16 -0.98
C LEU A 70 -2.59 2.68 -1.28
N VAL A 71 -1.67 1.80 -0.88
CA VAL A 71 -1.85 0.35 -1.03
C VAL A 71 -3.09 -0.13 -0.26
N ARG A 72 -3.37 0.43 0.93
CA ARG A 72 -4.56 0.08 1.71
C ARG A 72 -5.86 0.53 1.02
N LEU A 73 -5.89 1.72 0.43
CA LEU A 73 -7.05 2.20 -0.35
C LEU A 73 -7.31 1.29 -1.54
N GLN A 74 -6.27 0.93 -2.30
CA GLN A 74 -6.36 0.02 -3.43
C GLN A 74 -6.85 -1.38 -3.04
N SER A 75 -6.48 -1.86 -1.83
CA SER A 75 -6.96 -3.16 -1.34
C SER A 75 -8.44 -3.12 -0.96
N LEU A 76 -8.93 -1.99 -0.43
CA LEU A 76 -10.35 -1.78 -0.14
C LEU A 76 -11.20 -1.74 -1.41
N HIS A 77 -10.79 -0.94 -2.39
CA HIS A 77 -11.47 -0.84 -3.68
C HIS A 77 -10.51 -0.40 -4.80
N ALA A 78 -10.60 -1.02 -5.97
CA ALA A 78 -9.72 -0.68 -7.10
C ALA A 78 -9.96 0.76 -7.60
N ARG A 79 -11.19 1.26 -7.50
CA ARG A 79 -11.59 2.64 -7.77
C ARG A 79 -11.91 3.37 -6.47
N TYR A 80 -11.01 3.29 -5.47
CA TYR A 80 -11.23 3.88 -4.15
C TYR A 80 -11.60 5.36 -4.19
N PHE A 81 -11.11 6.09 -5.20
CA PHE A 81 -11.36 7.51 -5.45
C PHE A 81 -12.80 7.83 -5.90
N GLU A 82 -13.59 6.83 -6.26
CA GLU A 82 -15.03 6.99 -6.51
C GLU A 82 -15.87 6.66 -5.26
N VAL A 83 -15.37 5.71 -4.46
CA VAL A 83 -16.10 5.18 -3.29
C VAL A 83 -15.94 6.09 -2.07
N PHE A 84 -14.74 6.60 -1.84
CA PHE A 84 -14.42 7.43 -0.68
C PHE A 84 -14.38 8.91 -1.05
N ASP A 85 -14.86 9.75 -0.14
CA ASP A 85 -14.70 11.19 -0.23
C ASP A 85 -13.29 11.56 0.25
N LEU A 86 -12.37 11.69 -0.72
CA LEU A 86 -10.94 11.94 -0.45
C LEU A 86 -10.67 13.36 0.06
N ASP A 87 -11.57 14.31 -0.20
CA ASP A 87 -11.43 15.70 0.23
C ASP A 87 -11.87 15.87 1.68
N ARG A 88 -12.83 15.05 2.13
CA ARG A 88 -13.18 14.97 3.56
C ARG A 88 -12.27 14.03 4.33
N ALA A 89 -11.78 12.95 3.73
CA ALA A 89 -10.97 11.95 4.42
C ALA A 89 -9.74 12.54 5.14
N LEU A 90 -9.51 12.08 6.36
CA LEU A 90 -8.39 12.48 7.21
C LEU A 90 -7.32 11.41 7.29
N LEU A 91 -6.07 11.84 7.48
CA LEU A 91 -4.94 10.96 7.70
C LEU A 91 -4.03 11.51 8.81
N ALA A 92 -3.91 10.80 9.93
CA ALA A 92 -2.96 11.14 10.98
C ALA A 92 -1.67 10.34 10.81
N GLU A 93 -0.53 11.01 10.79
CA GLU A 93 0.80 10.44 10.64
C GLU A 93 1.48 10.29 12.01
N THR A 94 2.03 9.10 12.24
CA THR A 94 2.71 8.72 13.48
C THR A 94 4.09 8.14 13.18
N ASP A 95 5.04 8.32 14.08
CA ASP A 95 6.40 7.76 13.95
C ASP A 95 6.46 6.27 14.28
N TYR A 96 5.47 5.77 15.03
CA TYR A 96 5.43 4.41 15.56
C TYR A 96 4.06 3.76 15.32
N VAL A 97 4.07 2.51 14.84
CA VAL A 97 2.84 1.70 14.65
C VAL A 97 2.01 1.57 15.94
N ARG A 98 2.65 1.55 17.11
CA ARG A 98 1.94 1.48 18.40
C ARG A 98 1.05 2.70 18.64
N ASP A 99 1.46 3.87 18.14
CA ASP A 99 0.70 5.11 18.30
C ASP A 99 -0.50 5.07 17.36
N ALA A 100 -0.29 4.71 16.10
CA ALA A 100 -1.39 4.48 15.16
C ALA A 100 -2.44 3.48 15.68
N ARG A 101 -2.02 2.35 16.26
CA ARG A 101 -2.93 1.37 16.87
C ARG A 101 -3.71 1.94 18.05
N ARG A 102 -3.07 2.76 18.89
CA ARG A 102 -3.70 3.39 20.05
C ARG A 102 -4.74 4.42 19.61
N ILE A 103 -4.42 5.26 18.64
CA ILE A 103 -5.36 6.22 18.04
C ILE A 103 -6.55 5.46 17.43
N GLU A 104 -6.29 4.43 16.62
CA GLU A 104 -7.34 3.61 16.00
C GLU A 104 -8.26 2.96 17.05
N LEU A 105 -7.69 2.40 18.12
CA LEU A 105 -8.47 1.81 19.20
C LEU A 105 -9.36 2.84 19.91
N ARG A 106 -8.83 4.04 20.20
CA ARG A 106 -9.60 5.14 20.79
C ARG A 106 -10.77 5.53 19.90
N LEU A 107 -10.54 5.67 18.59
CA LEU A 107 -11.60 5.94 17.61
C LEU A 107 -12.67 4.84 17.63
N LYS A 108 -12.26 3.57 17.51
CA LYS A 108 -13.21 2.43 17.49
C LYS A 108 -14.05 2.34 18.77
N GLN A 109 -13.44 2.57 19.93
CA GLN A 109 -14.15 2.55 21.21
C GLN A 109 -15.17 3.69 21.27
N ALA A 110 -14.76 4.90 20.91
CA ALA A 110 -15.64 6.06 20.93
C ALA A 110 -16.84 5.90 19.97
N LEU A 111 -16.61 5.35 18.78
CA LEU A 111 -17.62 5.23 17.71
C LEU A 111 -18.39 3.90 17.75
N SER A 112 -18.22 3.09 18.80
CA SER A 112 -18.80 1.74 18.87
C SER A 112 -20.33 1.71 18.80
N GLY A 113 -21.02 2.77 19.25
CA GLY A 113 -22.47 2.91 19.16
C GLY A 113 -22.98 3.12 17.73
N GLU A 114 -22.10 3.53 16.82
CA GLU A 114 -22.39 3.82 15.42
C GLU A 114 -21.96 2.68 14.47
N ALA A 115 -21.49 1.55 15.01
CA ALA A 115 -20.97 0.43 14.23
C ALA A 115 -22.00 -0.10 13.22
N THR A 116 -21.55 -0.36 11.99
CA THR A 116 -22.40 -0.81 10.89
C THR A 116 -21.66 -1.83 10.01
N PRO A 117 -22.34 -2.69 9.23
CA PRO A 117 -21.67 -3.55 8.26
C PRO A 117 -20.95 -2.75 7.15
N PRO A 118 -19.91 -3.32 6.52
CA PRO A 118 -19.27 -2.68 5.37
C PRO A 118 -20.24 -2.48 4.20
N PRO A 119 -20.07 -1.43 3.36
CA PRO A 119 -20.78 -1.30 2.10
C PRO A 119 -20.48 -2.48 1.16
N LEU A 120 -21.50 -2.93 0.40
CA LEU A 120 -21.38 -4.09 -0.51
C LEU A 120 -20.30 -3.93 -1.59
N VAL A 121 -20.00 -2.69 -1.98
CA VAL A 121 -18.99 -2.36 -2.99
C VAL A 121 -17.55 -2.57 -2.48
N VAL A 122 -17.35 -2.64 -1.16
CA VAL A 122 -16.03 -2.82 -0.56
C VAL A 122 -15.71 -4.30 -0.43
N ARG A 123 -14.51 -4.69 -0.84
CA ARG A 123 -14.09 -6.10 -0.79
C ARG A 123 -14.08 -6.62 0.65
N GLU A 124 -14.84 -7.67 0.93
CA GLU A 124 -14.97 -8.26 2.27
C GLU A 124 -13.61 -8.64 2.89
N ALA A 125 -12.71 -9.21 2.08
CA ALA A 125 -11.37 -9.61 2.49
C ALA A 125 -10.47 -8.45 2.94
N ALA A 126 -10.75 -7.22 2.51
CA ALA A 126 -9.98 -6.02 2.88
C ALA A 126 -10.75 -5.10 3.83
N GLY A 127 -12.07 -5.21 3.90
CA GLY A 127 -12.96 -4.28 4.58
C GLY A 127 -12.85 -4.33 6.10
N GLY A 128 -12.57 -5.48 6.71
CA GLY A 128 -12.66 -5.68 8.16
C GLY A 128 -14.11 -5.51 8.65
N ARG A 129 -14.68 -6.50 9.35
CA ARG A 129 -16.12 -6.48 9.70
C ARG A 129 -16.49 -5.43 10.76
N THR A 130 -15.53 -4.91 11.53
CA THR A 130 -15.78 -4.16 12.77
C THR A 130 -15.27 -2.71 12.75
N GLU A 131 -14.92 -2.19 11.58
CA GLU A 131 -14.25 -0.88 11.46
C GLU A 131 -15.05 0.13 10.62
N TRP A 132 -16.36 -0.07 10.54
CA TRP A 132 -17.29 0.74 9.76
C TRP A 132 -18.33 1.36 10.67
N PHE A 133 -18.61 2.64 10.44
CA PHE A 133 -19.46 3.44 11.32
C PHE A 133 -20.41 4.30 10.49
N ARG A 134 -21.69 4.39 10.90
CA ARG A 134 -22.73 5.15 10.21
C ARG A 134 -23.02 6.46 10.92
N GLY A 135 -23.11 7.57 10.20
CA GLY A 135 -23.45 8.89 10.75
C GLY A 135 -22.37 9.48 11.66
N ALA A 136 -21.19 8.86 11.73
CA ALA A 136 -20.18 9.14 12.76
C ALA A 136 -19.13 10.19 12.32
N TRP A 137 -19.27 10.77 11.13
CA TRP A 137 -18.24 11.62 10.53
C TRP A 137 -17.80 12.81 11.39
N PRO A 138 -18.70 13.71 11.84
CA PRO A 138 -18.29 14.89 12.60
C PRO A 138 -17.55 14.52 13.89
N ARG A 139 -18.02 13.45 14.55
CA ARG A 139 -17.44 12.94 15.80
C ARG A 139 -16.07 12.31 15.57
N ALA A 140 -15.92 11.51 14.51
CA ALA A 140 -14.65 10.89 14.15
C ALA A 140 -13.59 11.92 13.78
N ALA A 141 -13.97 12.96 13.02
CA ALA A 141 -13.08 14.05 12.63
C ALA A 141 -12.59 14.83 13.85
N ALA A 142 -13.51 15.34 14.67
CA ALA A 142 -13.16 16.10 15.88
C ALA A 142 -12.31 15.29 16.86
N LEU A 143 -12.59 13.98 17.01
CA LEU A 143 -11.81 13.12 17.89
C LEU A 143 -10.39 12.88 17.34
N LEU A 144 -10.22 12.68 16.04
CA LEU A 144 -8.90 12.51 15.45
C LEU A 144 -8.07 13.79 15.53
N GLU A 145 -8.69 14.94 15.26
CA GLU A 145 -8.10 16.27 15.42
C GLU A 145 -7.61 16.48 16.87
N GLY A 146 -8.49 16.29 17.85
CA GLY A 146 -8.13 16.42 19.26
C GLY A 146 -7.00 15.49 19.68
N ILE A 147 -7.02 14.22 19.25
CA ILE A 147 -5.92 13.28 19.54
C ILE A 147 -4.59 13.75 18.91
N CYS A 148 -4.62 14.28 17.68
CA CYS A 148 -3.41 14.76 17.04
C CYS A 148 -2.84 16.00 17.73
N ASP A 149 -3.71 16.92 18.14
CA ASP A 149 -3.32 18.14 18.86
C ASP A 149 -2.76 17.82 20.25
N GLU A 150 -3.38 16.90 20.99
CA GLU A 150 -2.96 16.48 22.33
C GLU A 150 -1.64 15.68 22.32
N ASP A 151 -1.52 14.69 21.42
CA ASP A 151 -0.38 13.77 21.37
C ASP A 151 0.75 14.28 20.42
N GLY A 152 0.55 15.42 19.74
CA GLY A 152 1.54 16.06 18.86
C GLY A 152 1.76 15.33 17.54
N HIS A 153 0.73 14.68 17.00
CA HIS A 153 0.79 13.96 15.72
C HIS A 153 0.47 14.86 14.54
N LEU A 154 1.06 14.58 13.37
CA LEU A 154 0.80 15.35 12.17
C LEU A 154 -0.53 14.91 11.54
N LEU A 155 -1.52 15.81 11.51
CA LEU A 155 -2.77 15.60 10.80
C LEU A 155 -2.70 16.14 9.38
N HIS A 156 -3.05 15.30 8.40
CA HIS A 156 -3.31 15.69 7.03
C HIS A 156 -4.84 15.84 6.85
N PRO A 157 -5.36 17.08 6.73
CA PRO A 157 -6.80 17.34 6.76
C PRO A 157 -7.54 16.97 5.46
N GLN A 158 -6.80 16.66 4.39
CA GLN A 158 -7.35 16.24 3.10
C GLN A 158 -6.48 15.13 2.53
N LEU A 159 -7.01 13.91 2.49
CA LEU A 159 -6.31 12.77 1.93
C LEU A 159 -6.00 12.95 0.44
N SER A 160 -6.86 13.65 -0.32
CA SER A 160 -6.61 13.99 -1.73
C SER A 160 -5.33 14.81 -1.91
N ALA A 161 -5.10 15.82 -1.06
CA ALA A 161 -3.89 16.64 -1.08
C ALA A 161 -2.65 15.82 -0.73
N TRP A 162 -2.75 14.95 0.28
CA TRP A 162 -1.66 14.04 0.65
C TRP A 162 -1.31 13.08 -0.49
N LEU A 163 -2.32 12.45 -1.11
CA LEU A 163 -2.16 11.56 -2.25
C LEU A 163 -1.53 12.27 -3.45
N ARG A 164 -1.96 13.50 -3.75
CA ARG A 164 -1.36 14.31 -4.82
C ARG A 164 0.14 14.51 -4.62
N VAL A 165 0.56 14.86 -3.41
CA VAL A 165 1.99 15.00 -3.08
C VAL A 165 2.72 13.67 -3.17
N ARG A 166 2.12 12.58 -2.66
CA ARG A 166 2.71 11.23 -2.72
C ARG A 166 2.94 10.78 -4.16
N TRP A 167 1.96 10.98 -5.04
CA TRP A 167 2.07 10.67 -6.47
C TRP A 167 3.02 11.60 -7.20
N PHE A 168 2.99 12.90 -6.88
CA PHE A 168 3.91 13.85 -7.49
C PHE A 168 5.38 13.49 -7.22
N ARG A 169 5.67 12.95 -6.03
CA ARG A 169 7.01 12.48 -5.63
C ARG A 169 7.35 11.09 -6.15
N ASP A 170 6.39 10.36 -6.71
CA ASP A 170 6.63 9.02 -7.20
C ASP A 170 7.34 9.05 -8.55
N ALA A 171 8.65 8.84 -8.54
CA ALA A 171 9.47 8.78 -9.75
C ALA A 171 9.16 7.54 -10.60
N THR A 172 8.59 6.49 -10.00
CA THR A 172 8.36 5.21 -10.70
C THR A 172 7.13 5.24 -11.60
N LEU A 173 6.22 6.21 -11.43
CA LEU A 173 4.96 6.30 -12.18
C LEU A 173 5.21 6.39 -13.70
N TYR A 174 6.26 7.10 -14.11
CA TYR A 174 6.63 7.22 -15.52
C TYR A 174 7.00 5.87 -16.12
N GLU A 175 7.99 5.19 -15.55
CA GLU A 175 8.49 3.91 -16.04
C GLU A 175 7.43 2.82 -15.96
N TRP A 176 6.70 2.76 -14.83
CA TRP A 176 5.63 1.80 -14.63
C TRP A 176 4.52 1.95 -15.68
N SER A 177 4.07 3.18 -15.96
CA SER A 177 2.99 3.40 -16.92
C SER A 177 3.42 3.10 -18.36
N GLN A 178 4.69 3.37 -18.69
CA GLN A 178 5.28 2.96 -19.96
C GLN A 178 5.25 1.45 -20.14
N GLN A 179 5.74 0.71 -19.14
CA GLN A 179 5.76 -0.75 -19.17
C GLN A 179 4.33 -1.31 -19.22
N ALA A 180 3.40 -0.75 -18.44
CA ALA A 180 2.01 -1.18 -18.44
C ALA A 180 1.35 -1.04 -19.83
N LEU A 181 1.63 0.05 -20.55
CA LEU A 181 1.13 0.25 -21.91
C LEU A 181 1.76 -0.76 -22.90
N GLN A 182 3.09 -0.96 -22.84
CA GLN A 182 3.77 -1.94 -23.70
C GLN A 182 3.23 -3.36 -23.50
N GLN A 183 2.99 -3.76 -22.25
CA GLN A 183 2.40 -5.06 -21.93
C GLN A 183 0.95 -5.19 -22.44
N LEU A 184 0.17 -4.10 -22.39
CA LEU A 184 -1.18 -4.06 -22.94
C LEU A 184 -1.16 -4.23 -24.47
N GLU A 185 -0.29 -3.52 -25.16
CA GLU A 185 -0.12 -3.62 -26.61
C GLU A 185 0.30 -5.03 -27.03
N LEU A 186 1.26 -5.63 -26.32
CA LEU A 186 1.71 -7.00 -26.55
C LEU A 186 0.59 -8.02 -26.32
N ALA A 187 -0.16 -7.90 -25.23
CA ALA A 187 -1.28 -8.79 -24.94
C ALA A 187 -2.38 -8.70 -26.00
N THR A 188 -2.64 -7.49 -26.52
CA THR A 188 -3.58 -7.24 -27.61
C THR A 188 -3.10 -7.90 -28.90
N PHE A 189 -1.83 -7.68 -29.27
CA PHE A 189 -1.23 -8.26 -30.47
C PHE A 189 -1.22 -9.80 -30.46
N ASN A 190 -0.94 -10.41 -29.31
CA ASN A 190 -0.92 -11.85 -29.14
C ASN A 190 -2.32 -12.50 -29.04
N GLY A 191 -3.40 -11.72 -29.16
CA GLY A 191 -4.76 -12.25 -29.07
C GLY A 191 -5.12 -12.77 -27.68
N ALA A 192 -4.62 -12.12 -26.61
CA ALA A 192 -4.91 -12.46 -25.21
C ALA A 192 -5.88 -11.44 -24.57
N PRO A 193 -7.18 -11.45 -24.93
CA PRO A 193 -8.12 -10.37 -24.61
C PRO A 193 -8.38 -10.21 -23.11
N ASP A 194 -8.40 -11.29 -22.33
CA ASP A 194 -8.62 -11.21 -20.89
C ASP A 194 -7.45 -10.53 -20.15
N LEU A 195 -6.22 -10.82 -20.57
CA LEU A 195 -5.02 -10.17 -20.04
C LEU A 195 -4.99 -8.70 -20.45
N ALA A 196 -5.25 -8.39 -21.72
CA ALA A 196 -5.36 -7.02 -22.21
C ALA A 196 -6.39 -6.21 -21.41
N ARG A 197 -7.61 -6.74 -21.23
CA ARG A 197 -8.67 -6.11 -20.40
C ARG A 197 -8.24 -5.92 -18.94
N LYS A 198 -7.46 -6.83 -18.36
CA LYS A 198 -6.93 -6.67 -16.99
C LYS A 198 -5.89 -5.54 -16.92
N LEU A 199 -4.92 -5.53 -17.84
CA LEU A 199 -3.87 -4.51 -17.90
C LEU A 199 -4.44 -3.12 -18.16
N GLN A 200 -5.35 -3.00 -19.13
CA GLN A 200 -6.08 -1.77 -19.42
C GLN A 200 -6.81 -1.23 -18.19
N ARG A 201 -7.53 -2.08 -17.45
CA ARG A 201 -8.23 -1.64 -16.22
C ARG A 201 -7.27 -1.13 -15.15
N VAL A 202 -6.15 -1.81 -14.94
CA VAL A 202 -5.15 -1.40 -13.93
C VAL A 202 -4.51 -0.06 -14.31
N LEU A 203 -4.09 0.09 -15.57
CA LEU A 203 -3.51 1.33 -16.06
C LEU A 203 -4.53 2.48 -15.97
N LYS A 204 -5.75 2.27 -16.49
CA LYS A 204 -6.81 3.27 -16.46
C LYS A 204 -7.17 3.68 -15.03
N ASN A 205 -7.37 2.73 -14.12
CA ASN A 205 -7.72 3.04 -12.72
C ASN A 205 -6.63 3.87 -12.03
N THR A 206 -5.35 3.62 -12.34
CA THR A 206 -4.24 4.38 -11.75
C THR A 206 -4.20 5.81 -12.28
N LEU A 207 -4.41 6.00 -13.59
CA LEU A 207 -4.48 7.33 -14.20
C LEU A 207 -5.72 8.10 -13.74
N ASP A 208 -6.88 7.43 -13.67
CA ASP A 208 -8.10 8.00 -13.10
C ASP A 208 -7.88 8.42 -11.64
N ALA A 209 -7.17 7.62 -10.83
CA ALA A 209 -6.86 7.97 -9.44
C ALA A 209 -5.96 9.21 -9.34
N CYS A 210 -4.93 9.32 -10.20
CA CYS A 210 -4.08 10.49 -10.29
C CYS A 210 -4.90 11.74 -10.68
N HIS A 211 -5.76 11.60 -11.68
CA HIS A 211 -6.64 12.68 -12.13
C HIS A 211 -7.64 13.10 -11.05
N ALA A 212 -8.24 12.14 -10.34
CA ALA A 212 -9.22 12.39 -9.28
C ALA A 212 -8.64 13.19 -8.11
N VAL A 213 -7.35 13.04 -7.82
CA VAL A 213 -6.66 13.88 -6.81
C VAL A 213 -6.11 15.18 -7.42
N GLY A 214 -6.41 15.51 -8.67
CA GLY A 214 -5.99 16.73 -9.35
C GLY A 214 -4.52 16.74 -9.79
N LEU A 215 -3.88 15.57 -9.95
CA LEU A 215 -2.54 15.49 -10.51
C LEU A 215 -2.61 15.66 -12.04
N ARG A 216 -1.83 16.61 -12.57
CA ARG A 216 -1.59 16.72 -14.02
C ARG A 216 -0.72 15.55 -14.49
N LEU A 217 -1.19 14.81 -15.49
CA LEU A 217 -0.50 13.65 -16.03
C LEU A 217 0.63 14.05 -16.98
N GLU A 218 0.54 15.22 -17.59
CA GLU A 218 1.54 15.74 -18.52
C GLU A 218 2.89 15.90 -17.80
N GLY A 219 3.93 15.22 -18.32
CA GLY A 219 5.26 15.20 -17.71
C GLY A 219 5.41 14.25 -16.51
N LYS A 220 4.34 13.60 -16.05
CA LYS A 220 4.40 12.52 -15.04
C LYS A 220 4.32 11.12 -15.63
N VAL A 221 3.70 10.98 -16.80
CA VAL A 221 3.67 9.74 -17.58
C VAL A 221 4.12 10.03 -19.02
N PRO A 222 4.57 9.01 -19.78
CA PRO A 222 4.97 9.19 -21.16
C PRO A 222 3.84 9.77 -22.02
N GLY A 223 4.19 10.55 -23.05
CA GLY A 223 3.21 11.16 -23.96
C GLY A 223 2.30 10.13 -24.64
N ALA A 224 2.83 8.94 -24.97
CA ALA A 224 2.05 7.83 -25.51
C ALA A 224 0.95 7.34 -24.55
N VAL A 225 1.24 7.30 -23.24
CA VAL A 225 0.26 6.93 -22.21
C VAL A 225 -0.83 8.00 -22.08
N VAL A 226 -0.46 9.29 -22.12
CA VAL A 226 -1.44 10.39 -22.12
C VAL A 226 -2.34 10.31 -23.35
N HIS A 227 -1.75 10.08 -24.53
CA HIS A 227 -2.51 9.95 -25.78
C HIS A 227 -3.47 8.76 -25.73
N TRP A 228 -2.99 7.59 -25.31
CA TRP A 228 -3.82 6.39 -25.11
C TRP A 228 -4.97 6.64 -24.12
N TYR A 229 -4.70 7.33 -23.01
CA TYR A 229 -5.71 7.62 -21.99
C TYR A 229 -6.79 8.59 -22.49
N ARG A 230 -6.39 9.64 -23.24
CA ARG A 230 -7.31 10.65 -23.80
C ARG A 230 -8.06 10.17 -25.03
N GLY A 231 -7.46 9.30 -25.83
CA GLY A 231 -8.07 8.72 -27.02
C GLY A 231 -9.25 7.80 -26.72
N GLY A 232 -9.63 7.67 -25.44
CA GLY A 232 -10.64 6.75 -24.95
C GLY A 232 -10.16 5.35 -25.22
N ALA A 233 -9.31 4.80 -24.34
CA ALA A 233 -8.76 3.45 -24.39
C ALA A 233 -9.69 2.53 -25.19
N GLY A 234 -9.35 2.32 -26.47
CA GLY A 234 -10.32 2.01 -27.53
C GLY A 234 -11.46 1.15 -27.03
N GLU A 235 -12.69 1.63 -27.19
CA GLU A 235 -13.89 0.82 -26.99
C GLU A 235 -13.71 -0.50 -27.76
N VAL A 236 -13.33 -1.55 -27.04
CA VAL A 236 -13.51 -2.92 -27.47
C VAL A 236 -14.64 -3.41 -26.60
N GLY A 237 -15.82 -3.44 -27.21
CA GLY A 237 -17.08 -3.93 -26.61
C GLY A 237 -16.99 -5.36 -26.10
#